data_AF-A0A7S1KXU2-F1
#
_entry.id   AF-A0A7S1KXU2-F1
#
_cell.length_a   1.000
_cell.length_b   1.000
_cell.length_c   1.000
_cell.angle_alpha   90.00
_cell.angle_beta   90.00
_cell.angle_gamma   90.00
#
_symmetry.space_group_name_H-M   'P 1'
#
loop_
_entity.id
_entity.type
_entity.pdbx_description
1 polymer ?
#
loop_
_entity_poly.entity_id
_entity_poly.type
_entity_poly.pdbx_seq_one_letter_code
_entity_poly.pdbx_strand_id
1 'polypeptide(L)'
;AAAVLPSGALLEDLEIDPGPLLRELRYRTCLEAPSAAESEHLEQAYYKPLRMLRERWWWNPMAMGVLAKQLAEQSFVLIDGFLPEEQVRRLRECNERLYRDSAMQRGGTTGGEQRVGLPHRGDHVKWVDYSGPGEESKVSAALTASIEEAIDAMSQCAEREAPEAAKALKRLRWRSEAMLTCYPGETRARYFRHSDNSSGNGRLLTAIIYLNDGWSPGHGGELRLFHGGEQ
;
A
#
# COMPACT_ATOMS: atom_id res chain seq x y z
N ALA A 1 -10.42 26.04 -18.25
CA ALA A 1 -10.32 24.82 -19.07
C ALA A 1 -10.18 23.64 -18.13
N ALA A 2 -11.03 22.63 -18.26
CA ALA A 2 -11.02 21.46 -17.39
C ALA A 2 -11.13 20.18 -18.22
N ALA A 3 -10.60 19.08 -17.70
CA ALA A 3 -10.71 17.76 -18.31
C ALA A 3 -11.23 16.75 -17.29
N VAL A 4 -12.14 15.88 -17.73
CA VAL A 4 -12.54 14.70 -16.96
C VAL A 4 -11.83 13.50 -17.54
N LEU A 5 -11.00 12.86 -16.72
CA LEU A 5 -10.27 11.66 -17.12
C LEU A 5 -11.24 10.47 -17.16
N PRO A 6 -10.95 9.40 -17.93
CA PRO A 6 -11.75 8.16 -17.87
C PRO A 6 -11.82 7.51 -16.48
N SER A 7 -10.94 7.88 -15.55
CA SER A 7 -11.04 7.53 -14.13
C SER A 7 -12.12 8.33 -13.37
N GLY A 8 -12.81 9.26 -14.04
CA GLY A 8 -13.74 10.22 -13.45
C GLY A 8 -13.08 11.40 -12.74
N ALA A 9 -11.75 11.46 -12.67
CA ALA A 9 -11.02 12.54 -12.02
C ALA A 9 -11.15 13.85 -12.81
N LEU A 10 -11.50 14.93 -12.12
CA LEU A 10 -11.57 16.28 -12.67
C LEU A 10 -10.20 16.95 -12.55
N LEU A 11 -9.68 17.43 -13.67
CA LEU A 11 -8.53 18.32 -13.72
C LEU A 11 -9.03 19.72 -14.04
N GLU A 12 -8.82 20.66 -13.11
CA GLU A 12 -9.20 22.06 -13.22
C GLU A 12 -7.98 22.91 -13.63
N ASP A 13 -8.21 24.17 -14.00
CA ASP A 13 -7.18 25.17 -14.30
C ASP A 13 -6.13 24.76 -15.35
N LEU A 14 -6.53 23.93 -16.33
CA LEU A 14 -5.62 23.42 -17.38
C LEU A 14 -5.12 24.49 -18.35
N GLU A 15 -5.77 25.66 -18.38
CA GLU A 15 -5.32 26.86 -19.08
C GLU A 15 -4.12 27.51 -18.37
N ILE A 16 -3.96 27.28 -17.06
CA ILE A 16 -2.85 27.78 -16.24
C ILE A 16 -1.73 26.72 -16.20
N ASP A 17 -2.07 25.46 -15.92
CA ASP A 17 -1.12 24.35 -15.93
C ASP A 17 -1.71 23.11 -16.66
N PRO A 18 -1.36 22.87 -17.93
CA PRO A 18 -1.75 21.66 -18.64
C PRO A 18 -0.94 20.42 -18.21
N GLY A 19 0.09 20.58 -17.38
CA GLY A 19 1.01 19.53 -16.95
C GLY A 19 0.36 18.28 -16.35
N PRO A 20 -0.65 18.38 -15.46
CA PRO A 20 -1.37 17.22 -14.93
C PRO A 20 -2.03 16.38 -16.01
N LEU A 21 -2.65 17.02 -17.00
CA LEU A 21 -3.28 16.31 -18.12
C LEU A 21 -2.23 15.61 -18.99
N LEU A 22 -1.13 16.29 -19.34
CA LEU A 22 -0.06 15.70 -20.13
C LEU A 22 0.60 14.50 -19.43
N ARG A 23 0.82 14.59 -18.10
CA ARG A 23 1.33 13.47 -17.30
C ARG A 23 0.38 12.27 -17.32
N GLU A 24 -0.91 12.50 -17.18
CA GLU A 24 -1.92 11.43 -17.24
C GLU A 24 -1.99 10.78 -18.64
N LEU A 25 -1.94 11.58 -19.70
CA LEU A 25 -1.97 11.05 -21.06
C LEU A 25 -0.73 10.18 -21.34
N ARG A 26 0.46 10.66 -20.94
CA ARG A 26 1.70 9.87 -21.04
C ARG A 26 1.66 8.60 -20.19
N TYR A 27 1.13 8.72 -18.97
CA TYR A 27 0.94 7.57 -18.08
C TYR A 27 0.10 6.49 -18.75
N ARG A 28 -1.00 6.87 -19.42
CA ARG A 28 -1.89 5.94 -20.12
C ARG A 28 -1.26 5.30 -21.35
N THR A 29 -0.42 6.03 -22.08
CA THR A 29 0.26 5.47 -23.27
C THR A 29 1.36 4.47 -22.90
N CYS A 30 1.96 4.61 -21.71
CA CYS A 30 3.02 3.72 -21.24
C CYS A 30 2.50 2.62 -20.31
N LEU A 31 1.19 2.52 -20.13
CA LEU A 31 0.60 1.54 -19.23
C LEU A 31 0.50 0.19 -19.94
N GLU A 32 1.37 -0.73 -19.56
CA GLU A 32 1.34 -2.11 -20.01
C GLU A 32 0.83 -3.00 -18.88
N ALA A 33 -0.22 -3.78 -19.17
CA ALA A 33 -0.69 -4.80 -18.24
C ALA A 33 0.29 -5.99 -18.25
N PRO A 34 0.40 -6.75 -17.14
CA PRO A 34 1.15 -7.99 -17.15
C PRO A 34 0.65 -8.90 -18.28
N SER A 35 1.58 -9.54 -18.97
CA SER A 35 1.27 -10.56 -19.97
C SER A 35 0.53 -11.74 -19.33
N ALA A 36 -0.17 -12.52 -20.15
CA ALA A 36 -0.82 -13.74 -19.69
C ALA A 36 0.18 -14.72 -19.06
N ALA A 37 1.39 -14.82 -19.62
CA ALA A 37 2.46 -15.67 -19.11
C ALA A 37 2.97 -15.21 -17.73
N GLU A 38 3.17 -13.91 -17.52
CA GLU A 38 3.55 -13.36 -16.21
C GLU A 38 2.46 -13.60 -15.17
N SER A 39 1.20 -13.37 -15.55
CA SER A 39 0.05 -13.58 -14.67
C SER A 39 -0.10 -15.06 -14.28
N GLU A 40 0.06 -15.97 -15.23
CA GLU A 40 0.04 -17.41 -14.99
C GLU A 40 1.23 -17.87 -14.14
N HIS A 41 2.41 -17.29 -14.35
CA HIS A 41 3.58 -17.56 -13.52
C HIS A 41 3.35 -17.16 -12.07
N LEU A 42 2.84 -15.95 -11.80
CA LEU A 42 2.51 -15.51 -10.44
C LEU A 42 1.50 -16.44 -9.77
N GLU A 43 0.46 -16.83 -10.51
CA GLU A 43 -0.59 -17.72 -10.04
C GLU A 43 -0.06 -19.11 -9.66
N GLN A 44 0.75 -19.74 -10.53
CA GLN A 44 1.28 -21.08 -10.24
C GLN A 44 2.40 -21.07 -9.20
N ALA A 45 3.29 -20.06 -9.23
CA ALA A 45 4.47 -20.02 -8.38
C ALA A 45 4.15 -19.62 -6.94
N TYR A 46 3.19 -18.72 -6.73
CA TYR A 46 2.93 -18.14 -5.40
C TYR A 46 1.49 -18.32 -4.93
N TYR A 47 0.48 -17.91 -5.72
CA TYR A 47 -0.89 -17.86 -5.20
C TYR A 47 -1.55 -19.22 -5.01
N LYS A 48 -1.40 -20.13 -5.98
CA LYS A 48 -2.01 -21.46 -5.91
C LYS A 48 -1.46 -22.30 -4.74
N PRO A 49 -0.14 -22.37 -4.47
CA PRO A 49 0.39 -23.04 -3.27
C PRO A 49 -0.17 -22.46 -1.96
N LEU A 50 -0.28 -21.13 -1.87
CA LEU A 50 -0.77 -20.45 -0.67
C LEU A 50 -2.26 -20.69 -0.43
N ARG A 51 -3.09 -20.73 -1.49
CA ARG A 51 -4.53 -21.04 -1.39
C ARG A 51 -4.83 -22.46 -0.91
N MET A 52 -3.89 -23.39 -1.03
CA MET A 52 -4.05 -24.76 -0.51
C MET A 52 -3.93 -24.81 1.02
N LEU A 53 -3.41 -23.76 1.64
CA LEU A 53 -3.25 -23.64 3.09
C LEU A 53 -4.54 -23.06 3.69
N ARG A 54 -5.07 -23.71 4.73
CA ARG A 54 -6.29 -23.27 5.45
C ARG A 54 -5.95 -22.25 6.55
N GLU A 55 -6.97 -21.58 7.10
CA GLU A 55 -7.00 -20.59 8.20
C GLU A 55 -5.68 -20.27 8.91
N ARG A 56 -5.37 -18.97 9.08
CA ARG A 56 -4.07 -18.49 9.60
C ARG A 56 -2.89 -19.07 8.81
N TRP A 57 -3.08 -19.20 7.51
CA TRP A 57 -2.16 -19.87 6.60
C TRP A 57 -0.78 -19.24 6.55
N TRP A 58 -0.68 -17.93 6.76
CA TRP A 58 0.61 -17.25 6.71
C TRP A 58 1.51 -17.57 7.90
N TRP A 59 0.98 -18.06 9.03
CA TRP A 59 1.81 -18.59 10.13
C TRP A 59 2.49 -19.92 9.75
N ASN A 60 2.11 -20.54 8.64
CA ASN A 60 2.76 -21.75 8.16
C ASN A 60 4.18 -21.42 7.65
N PRO A 61 5.23 -22.11 8.14
CA PRO A 61 6.60 -21.87 7.67
C PRO A 61 6.77 -22.04 6.15
N MET A 62 6.01 -22.97 5.53
CA MET A 62 6.01 -23.14 4.08
C MET A 62 5.43 -21.91 3.36
N ALA A 63 4.37 -21.31 3.91
CA ALA A 63 3.83 -20.05 3.37
C ALA A 63 4.86 -18.93 3.44
N MET A 64 5.55 -18.81 4.58
CA MET A 64 6.58 -17.78 4.78
C MET A 64 7.77 -17.94 3.83
N GLY A 65 8.19 -19.17 3.51
CA GLY A 65 9.20 -19.43 2.47
C GLY A 65 8.75 -18.95 1.09
N VAL A 66 7.53 -19.31 0.68
CA VAL A 66 6.95 -18.88 -0.61
C VAL A 66 6.82 -17.35 -0.67
N LEU A 67 6.36 -16.70 0.40
CA LEU A 67 6.25 -15.25 0.48
C LEU A 67 7.61 -14.56 0.45
N ALA A 68 8.62 -15.11 1.15
CA ALA A 68 9.99 -14.58 1.09
C ALA A 68 10.57 -14.66 -0.33
N LYS A 69 10.34 -15.78 -1.02
CA LYS A 69 10.75 -15.95 -2.42
C LYS A 69 10.02 -14.96 -3.33
N GLN A 70 8.71 -14.79 -3.16
CA GLN A 70 7.94 -13.81 -3.90
C GLN A 70 8.49 -12.39 -3.68
N LEU A 71 8.76 -12.01 -2.43
CA LEU A 71 9.32 -10.70 -2.13
C LEU A 71 10.67 -10.47 -2.83
N ALA A 72 11.52 -11.50 -2.89
CA ALA A 72 12.82 -11.42 -3.55
C ALA A 72 12.73 -11.29 -5.08
N GLU A 73 11.80 -12.01 -5.70
CA GLU A 73 11.68 -12.09 -7.17
C GLU A 73 10.76 -10.99 -7.74
N GLN A 74 9.72 -10.61 -6.99
CA GLN A 74 8.66 -9.70 -7.43
C GLN A 74 8.63 -8.36 -6.67
N SER A 75 9.51 -8.15 -5.68
CA SER A 75 9.54 -6.92 -4.87
C SER A 75 8.25 -6.56 -4.11
N PHE A 76 7.24 -7.44 -4.08
CA PHE A 76 6.01 -7.29 -3.30
C PHE A 76 5.45 -8.66 -2.89
N VAL A 77 4.59 -8.65 -1.88
CA VAL A 77 3.83 -9.82 -1.44
C VAL A 77 2.39 -9.42 -1.14
N LEU A 78 1.46 -10.37 -1.27
CA LEU A 78 0.06 -10.21 -0.89
C LEU A 78 -0.31 -11.28 0.13
N ILE A 79 -0.91 -10.87 1.25
CA ILE A 79 -1.34 -11.77 2.32
C ILE A 79 -2.81 -11.48 2.64
N ASP A 80 -3.70 -12.30 2.10
CA ASP A 80 -5.12 -12.28 2.45
C ASP A 80 -5.39 -12.93 3.81
N GLY A 81 -6.39 -12.44 4.54
CA GLY A 81 -6.71 -12.94 5.87
C GLY A 81 -5.59 -12.70 6.88
N PHE A 82 -4.86 -11.59 6.73
CA PHE A 82 -3.70 -11.27 7.56
C PHE A 82 -4.05 -11.15 9.05
N LEU A 83 -5.13 -10.43 9.36
CA LEU A 83 -5.59 -10.18 10.73
C LEU A 83 -6.88 -10.96 11.03
N PRO A 84 -7.12 -11.32 12.30
CA PRO A 84 -8.43 -11.80 12.75
C PRO A 84 -9.53 -10.76 12.47
N GLU A 85 -10.74 -11.22 12.13
CA GLU A 85 -11.89 -10.36 11.80
C GLU A 85 -12.16 -9.29 12.87
N GLU A 86 -12.03 -9.65 14.15
CA GLU A 86 -12.17 -8.71 15.27
C GLU A 86 -11.20 -7.53 15.17
N GLN A 87 -9.93 -7.79 14.84
CA GLN A 87 -8.92 -6.75 14.72
C GLN A 87 -9.18 -5.87 13.50
N VAL A 88 -9.56 -6.47 12.36
CA VAL A 88 -9.94 -5.75 11.14
C VAL A 88 -11.10 -4.80 11.41
N ARG A 89 -12.17 -5.30 12.08
CA ARG A 89 -13.34 -4.50 12.43
C ARG A 89 -12.97 -3.32 13.32
N ARG A 90 -12.18 -3.54 14.37
CA ARG A 90 -11.77 -2.47 15.29
C ARG A 90 -10.88 -1.42 14.60
N LEU A 91 -9.97 -1.85 13.73
CA LEU A 91 -9.15 -0.95 12.90
C LEU A 91 -10.02 -0.11 11.97
N ARG A 92 -10.98 -0.73 11.28
CA ARG A 92 -11.96 -0.06 10.40
C ARG A 92 -12.76 0.98 11.16
N GLU A 93 -13.44 0.58 12.23
CA GLU A 93 -14.29 1.47 13.03
C GLU A 93 -13.49 2.67 13.58
N CYS A 94 -12.26 2.42 14.03
CA CYS A 94 -11.36 3.47 14.47
C CYS A 94 -11.00 4.44 13.33
N ASN A 95 -10.60 3.93 12.16
CA ASN A 95 -10.23 4.74 10.99
C ASN A 95 -11.42 5.57 10.47
N GLU A 96 -12.61 4.95 10.36
CA GLU A 96 -13.84 5.62 9.93
C GLU A 96 -14.26 6.72 10.91
N ARG A 97 -14.16 6.48 12.22
CA ARG A 97 -14.45 7.49 13.25
C ARG A 97 -13.49 8.67 13.13
N LEU A 98 -12.19 8.42 12.98
CA LEU A 98 -11.19 9.47 12.80
C LEU A 98 -11.46 10.34 11.57
N TYR A 99 -11.90 9.73 10.47
CA TYR A 99 -12.30 10.49 9.28
C TYR A 99 -13.59 11.29 9.51
N ARG A 100 -14.63 10.65 10.04
CA ARG A 100 -15.95 11.27 10.31
C ARG A 100 -15.85 12.46 11.26
N ASP A 101 -15.02 12.34 12.29
CA ASP A 101 -14.84 13.36 13.33
C ASP A 101 -13.83 14.45 12.91
N SER A 102 -13.40 14.47 11.64
CA SER A 102 -12.41 15.42 11.10
C SER A 102 -11.09 15.43 11.87
N ALA A 103 -10.70 14.29 12.45
CA ALA A 103 -9.46 14.12 13.19
C ALA A 103 -8.27 13.75 12.28
N MET A 104 -8.49 13.66 10.97
CA MET A 104 -7.47 13.45 9.94
C MET A 104 -7.15 14.76 9.20
N GLN A 105 -5.89 14.92 8.80
CA GLN A 105 -5.41 16.07 8.03
C GLN A 105 -5.28 15.70 6.55
N ARG A 106 -5.41 16.67 5.64
CA ARG A 106 -5.10 16.41 4.21
C ARG A 106 -3.66 15.95 4.05
N GLY A 107 -3.45 14.89 3.27
CA GLY A 107 -2.15 14.31 3.02
C GLY A 107 -1.17 15.32 2.42
N GLY A 108 -0.07 15.60 3.13
CA GLY A 108 1.03 16.42 2.62
C GLY A 108 1.99 15.62 1.74
N THR A 109 2.64 16.31 0.80
CA THR A 109 3.83 15.77 0.10
C THR A 109 5.07 16.25 0.84
N THR A 110 5.93 15.33 1.30
CA THR A 110 7.23 15.66 1.87
C THR A 110 8.14 16.24 0.78
N GLY A 111 8.53 17.51 0.88
CA GLY A 111 9.44 18.13 -0.10
C GLY A 111 9.24 19.59 -0.45
N GLY A 112 8.31 20.32 0.19
CA GLY A 112 8.20 21.77 0.03
C GLY A 112 7.59 22.23 -1.30
N GLU A 113 6.92 23.37 -1.21
CA GLU A 113 6.20 24.11 -2.23
C GLU A 113 4.93 23.46 -2.79
N GLN A 114 3.83 24.19 -2.59
CA GLN A 114 2.63 24.09 -3.40
C GLN A 114 3.04 24.26 -4.86
N ARG A 115 3.31 23.15 -5.56
CA ARG A 115 3.28 23.17 -7.02
C ARG A 115 1.89 23.67 -7.40
N VAL A 116 1.83 24.82 -8.06
CA VAL A 116 0.59 25.34 -8.66
C VAL A 116 0.06 24.22 -9.56
N GLY A 117 -1.12 23.69 -9.23
CA GLY A 117 -1.68 22.46 -9.81
C GLY A 117 -2.19 21.49 -8.74
N LEU A 118 -2.96 20.48 -9.17
CA LEU A 118 -3.63 19.51 -8.30
C LEU A 118 -2.69 18.89 -7.25
N PRO A 119 -3.19 18.63 -6.04
CA PRO A 119 -2.40 17.97 -5.02
C PRO A 119 -1.99 16.56 -5.50
N HIS A 120 -0.71 16.22 -5.31
CA HIS A 120 -0.12 14.94 -5.71
C HIS A 120 -0.81 13.73 -5.05
N ARG A 121 -1.57 13.98 -3.99
CA ARG A 121 -2.41 13.01 -3.27
C ARG A 121 -3.67 13.70 -2.73
N GLY A 122 -4.80 12.98 -2.72
CA GLY A 122 -6.13 13.51 -2.33
C GLY A 122 -6.69 12.95 -1.02
N ASP A 123 -5.88 12.23 -0.26
CA ASP A 123 -6.27 11.53 0.96
C ASP A 123 -6.26 12.40 2.22
N HIS A 124 -6.89 11.85 3.26
CA HIS A 124 -6.82 12.33 4.64
C HIS A 124 -6.06 11.33 5.48
N VAL A 125 -5.13 11.81 6.29
CA VAL A 125 -4.17 11.02 7.06
C VAL A 125 -4.18 11.44 8.52
N LYS A 126 -4.05 10.46 9.42
CA LYS A 126 -3.63 10.67 10.80
C LYS A 126 -2.44 9.75 11.09
N TRP A 127 -1.34 10.33 11.54
CA TRP A 127 -0.21 9.59 12.08
C TRP A 127 -0.49 9.23 13.53
N VAL A 128 -0.30 7.97 13.87
CA VAL A 128 -0.65 7.41 15.17
C VAL A 128 0.59 6.76 15.80
N ASP A 129 0.94 7.25 16.98
CA ASP A 129 1.94 6.64 17.84
C ASP A 129 1.42 5.35 18.49
N TYR A 130 2.33 4.59 19.09
CA TYR A 130 2.04 3.28 19.67
C TYR A 130 1.91 3.29 21.20
N SER A 131 2.17 4.44 21.83
CA SER A 131 2.24 4.60 23.29
C SER A 131 1.04 5.33 23.88
N GLY A 132 0.19 5.91 23.03
CA GLY A 132 -0.98 6.66 23.47
C GLY A 132 -2.04 5.78 24.16
N PRO A 133 -2.83 6.37 25.07
CA PRO A 133 -3.92 5.65 25.75
C PRO A 133 -5.15 5.44 24.84
N GLY A 134 -5.20 6.13 23.70
CA GLY A 134 -6.31 6.12 22.75
C GLY A 134 -6.54 4.76 22.09
N GLU A 135 -7.76 4.56 21.58
CA GLU A 135 -8.07 3.34 20.83
C GLU A 135 -7.21 3.22 19.57
N GLU A 136 -6.94 4.33 18.88
CA GLU A 136 -6.11 4.38 17.67
C GLU A 136 -4.70 3.84 17.92
N SER A 137 -4.08 4.20 19.05
CA SER A 137 -2.75 3.72 19.42
C SER A 137 -2.78 2.23 19.74
N LYS A 138 -3.83 1.75 20.42
CA LYS A 138 -3.99 0.32 20.76
C LYS A 138 -4.18 -0.55 19.52
N VAL A 139 -5.07 -0.15 18.60
CA VAL A 139 -5.32 -0.93 17.37
C VAL A 139 -4.11 -0.86 16.44
N SER A 140 -3.43 0.29 16.36
CA SER A 140 -2.19 0.44 15.56
C SER A 140 -1.04 -0.38 16.15
N ALA A 141 -0.89 -0.43 17.48
CA ALA A 141 0.11 -1.26 18.14
C ALA A 141 -0.14 -2.76 17.89
N ALA A 142 -1.40 -3.21 17.98
CA ALA A 142 -1.76 -4.60 17.70
C ALA A 142 -1.49 -4.97 16.23
N LEU A 143 -1.90 -4.12 15.29
CA LEU A 143 -1.59 -4.26 13.87
C LEU A 143 -0.09 -4.42 13.64
N THR A 144 0.69 -3.52 14.22
CA THR A 144 2.12 -3.49 13.97
C THR A 144 2.85 -4.67 14.59
N ALA A 145 2.39 -5.18 15.74
CA ALA A 145 2.91 -6.43 16.30
C ALA A 145 2.70 -7.62 15.35
N SER A 146 1.54 -7.71 14.66
CA SER A 146 1.32 -8.74 13.65
C SER A 146 2.21 -8.57 12.40
N ILE A 147 2.48 -7.33 11.98
CA ILE A 147 3.43 -7.05 10.89
C ILE A 147 4.85 -7.47 11.29
N GLU A 148 5.29 -7.15 12.50
CA GLU A 148 6.61 -7.54 13.02
C GLU A 148 6.74 -9.07 13.09
N GLU A 149 5.72 -9.78 13.58
CA GLU A 149 5.68 -11.24 13.59
C GLU A 149 5.81 -11.84 12.17
N ALA A 150 5.11 -11.28 11.19
CA ALA A 150 5.19 -11.74 9.80
C ALA A 150 6.57 -11.47 9.18
N ILE A 151 7.17 -10.31 9.45
CA ILE A 151 8.52 -9.97 9.00
C ILE A 151 9.54 -10.94 9.60
N ASP A 152 9.45 -11.22 10.90
CA ASP A 152 10.36 -12.14 11.59
C ASP A 152 10.21 -13.57 11.06
N ALA A 153 8.98 -14.05 10.89
CA ALA A 153 8.71 -15.38 10.34
C ALA A 153 9.22 -15.51 8.88
N MET A 154 9.00 -14.48 8.06
CA MET A 154 9.50 -14.42 6.69
C MET A 154 11.03 -14.38 6.65
N SER A 155 11.66 -13.57 7.49
CA SER A 155 13.11 -13.44 7.61
C SER A 155 13.78 -14.77 7.97
N GLN A 156 13.18 -15.53 8.89
CA GLN A 156 13.66 -16.85 9.29
C GLN A 156 13.53 -17.90 8.17
N CYS A 157 12.41 -17.91 7.46
CA CYS A 157 12.18 -18.86 6.36
C CYS A 157 13.00 -18.51 5.11
N ALA A 158 13.27 -17.22 4.89
CA ALA A 158 14.05 -16.71 3.77
C ALA A 158 15.52 -17.11 3.78
N GLU A 159 16.10 -17.53 4.91
CA GLU A 159 17.55 -17.75 5.03
C GLU A 159 18.09 -18.77 4.02
N ARG A 160 17.30 -19.79 3.67
CA ARG A 160 17.69 -20.84 2.73
C ARG A 160 17.24 -20.56 1.29
N GLU A 161 16.05 -19.99 1.12
CA GLU A 161 15.40 -19.83 -0.19
C GLU A 161 15.67 -18.48 -0.85
N ALA A 162 15.88 -17.43 -0.05
CA ALA A 162 16.03 -16.05 -0.50
C ALA A 162 17.00 -15.25 0.40
N PRO A 163 18.30 -15.57 0.39
CA PRO A 163 19.27 -15.03 1.35
C PRO A 163 19.43 -13.50 1.29
N GLU A 164 19.32 -12.90 0.10
CA GLU A 164 19.36 -11.44 -0.04
C GLU A 164 18.11 -10.76 0.54
N ALA A 165 16.92 -11.35 0.36
CA ALA A 165 15.71 -10.86 1.00
C ALA A 165 15.78 -11.03 2.52
N ALA A 166 16.28 -12.16 3.03
CA ALA A 166 16.54 -12.37 4.45
C ALA A 166 17.46 -11.29 5.02
N LYS A 167 18.55 -10.98 4.31
CA LYS A 167 19.49 -9.92 4.69
C LYS A 167 18.84 -8.53 4.68
N ALA A 168 17.99 -8.23 3.71
CA ALA A 168 17.26 -6.97 3.63
C ALA A 168 16.25 -6.83 4.79
N LEU A 169 15.47 -7.86 5.07
CA LEU A 169 14.52 -7.89 6.20
C LEU A 169 15.26 -7.76 7.54
N LYS A 170 16.40 -8.44 7.69
CA LYS A 170 17.30 -8.30 8.86
C LYS A 170 17.94 -6.92 9.00
N ARG A 171 17.76 -5.98 8.07
CA ARG A 171 18.20 -4.57 8.22
C ARG A 171 17.07 -3.66 8.71
N LEU A 172 15.84 -4.15 8.80
CA LEU A 172 14.76 -3.42 9.44
C LEU A 172 15.11 -3.26 10.92
N ARG A 173 15.30 -2.01 11.36
CA ARG A 173 15.70 -1.65 12.73
C ARG A 173 14.66 -0.78 13.42
N TRP A 174 13.89 -0.06 12.63
CA TRP A 174 12.93 0.91 13.07
C TRP A 174 11.82 1.01 12.04
N ARG A 175 10.66 1.47 12.48
CA ARG A 175 9.46 1.67 11.66
C ARG A 175 8.79 2.98 12.04
N SER A 176 8.14 3.61 11.07
CA SER A 176 7.37 4.83 11.30
C SER A 176 6.18 4.61 12.22
N GLU A 177 5.57 5.73 12.63
CA GLU A 177 4.19 5.76 13.10
C GLU A 177 3.23 5.13 12.07
N ALA A 178 2.07 4.68 12.54
CA ALA A 178 1.06 4.11 11.67
C ALA A 178 0.34 5.26 10.94
N MET A 179 0.26 5.16 9.62
CA MET A 179 -0.40 6.16 8.77
C MET A 179 -1.84 5.73 8.48
N LEU A 180 -2.77 6.07 9.37
CA LEU A 180 -4.19 5.81 9.15
C LEU A 180 -4.72 6.75 8.05
N THR A 181 -5.28 6.18 6.99
CA THR A 181 -5.54 6.90 5.74
C THR A 181 -6.96 6.66 5.23
N CYS A 182 -7.59 7.70 4.68
CA CYS A 182 -8.86 7.64 3.98
C CYS A 182 -8.75 8.36 2.62
N TYR A 183 -9.19 7.69 1.55
CA TYR A 183 -9.36 8.28 0.22
C TYR A 183 -10.86 8.48 -0.03
N PRO A 184 -11.40 9.71 0.11
CA PRO A 184 -12.83 9.93 -0.06
C PRO A 184 -13.29 9.70 -1.51
N GLY A 185 -14.30 8.85 -1.67
CA GLY A 185 -14.87 8.51 -2.97
C GLY A 185 -15.61 9.68 -3.62
N GLU A 186 -16.21 10.55 -2.80
CA GLU A 186 -16.96 11.74 -3.21
C GLU A 186 -16.07 12.71 -4.00
N THR A 187 -14.81 12.81 -3.59
CA THR A 187 -13.80 13.63 -4.26
C THR A 187 -12.98 12.86 -5.28
N ARG A 188 -13.24 11.55 -5.47
CA ARG A 188 -12.43 10.62 -6.27
C ARG A 188 -10.94 10.73 -5.93
N ALA A 189 -10.64 10.79 -4.64
CA ALA A 189 -9.29 10.97 -4.13
C ALA A 189 -8.37 9.83 -4.61
N ARG A 190 -7.11 10.18 -4.89
CA ARG A 190 -6.10 9.23 -5.36
C ARG A 190 -4.69 9.71 -5.00
N TYR A 191 -3.71 8.84 -5.19
CA TYR A 191 -2.30 9.20 -5.17
C TYR A 191 -1.72 8.96 -6.57
N PHE A 192 -1.12 9.99 -7.17
CA PHE A 192 -0.38 9.83 -8.41
C PHE A 192 0.84 8.89 -8.23
N ARG A 193 1.34 8.34 -9.35
CA ARG A 193 2.55 7.51 -9.38
C ARG A 193 3.70 8.22 -8.66
N HIS A 194 4.33 7.54 -7.72
CA HIS A 194 5.46 8.03 -6.92
C HIS A 194 6.33 6.87 -6.44
N SER A 195 7.50 7.19 -5.91
CA SER A 195 8.32 6.26 -5.12
C SER A 195 8.35 6.72 -3.67
N ASP A 196 8.09 5.79 -2.76
CA ASP A 196 8.20 6.03 -1.32
C ASP A 196 9.62 6.44 -0.93
N ASN A 197 10.65 5.89 -1.56
CA ASN A 197 12.03 6.20 -1.21
C ASN A 197 12.78 6.91 -2.34
N SER A 198 12.16 7.95 -2.91
CA SER A 198 12.77 8.74 -3.99
C SER A 198 14.03 9.53 -3.57
N SER A 199 14.15 9.85 -2.28
CA SER A 199 15.21 10.73 -1.74
C SER A 199 16.26 10.00 -0.89
N GLY A 200 16.28 8.67 -0.90
CA GLY A 200 17.17 7.90 -0.01
C GLY A 200 16.86 8.09 1.48
N ASN A 201 15.59 8.28 1.84
CA ASN A 201 15.10 8.52 3.20
C ASN A 201 15.16 7.31 4.15
N GLY A 202 15.79 6.21 3.73
CA GLY A 202 16.03 5.03 4.57
C GLY A 202 14.87 4.03 4.65
N ARG A 203 13.71 4.30 4.03
CA ARG A 203 12.62 3.32 3.95
C ARG A 203 13.01 2.13 3.07
N LEU A 204 12.87 0.92 3.62
CA LEU A 204 13.21 -0.34 2.95
C LEU A 204 12.00 -1.19 2.62
N LEU A 205 10.94 -1.11 3.42
CA LEU A 205 9.73 -1.91 3.28
C LEU A 205 8.51 -1.02 3.55
N THR A 206 7.54 -1.07 2.65
CA THR A 206 6.21 -0.47 2.85
C THR A 206 5.21 -1.59 3.09
N ALA A 207 4.48 -1.52 4.20
CA ALA A 207 3.38 -2.43 4.52
C ALA A 207 2.05 -1.66 4.48
N ILE A 208 1.07 -2.17 3.75
CA ILE A 208 -0.25 -1.56 3.59
C ILE A 208 -1.30 -2.61 3.95
N ILE A 209 -2.22 -2.24 4.86
CA ILE A 209 -3.39 -3.06 5.18
C ILE A 209 -4.63 -2.37 4.64
N TYR A 210 -5.36 -3.06 3.79
CA TYR A 210 -6.63 -2.59 3.26
C TYR A 210 -7.76 -2.93 4.23
N LEU A 211 -8.59 -1.93 4.52
CA LEU A 211 -9.76 -2.04 5.37
C LEU A 211 -11.01 -1.68 4.55
N ASN A 212 -11.20 -2.27 3.37
CA ASN A 212 -12.33 -1.96 2.47
C ASN A 212 -13.21 -3.20 2.30
N ASP A 213 -14.19 -3.40 3.20
CA ASP A 213 -15.05 -4.60 3.15
C ASP A 213 -16.03 -4.45 1.98
N GLY A 214 -16.26 -5.54 1.26
CA GLY A 214 -17.14 -5.53 0.09
C GLY A 214 -16.59 -4.73 -1.10
N TRP A 215 -15.30 -4.38 -1.10
CA TRP A 215 -14.67 -3.84 -2.30
C TRP A 215 -14.71 -4.88 -3.43
N SER A 216 -15.10 -4.45 -4.63
CA SER A 216 -15.11 -5.29 -5.82
C SER A 216 -14.48 -4.57 -7.01
N PRO A 217 -13.91 -5.31 -7.98
CA PRO A 217 -13.44 -4.74 -9.23
C PRO A 217 -14.50 -3.83 -9.86
N GLY A 218 -14.12 -2.62 -10.24
CA GLY A 218 -15.03 -1.59 -10.75
C GLY A 218 -15.36 -0.48 -9.75
N HIS A 219 -15.15 -0.68 -8.44
CA HIS A 219 -15.18 0.42 -7.46
C HIS A 219 -14.01 1.40 -7.64
N GLY A 220 -12.94 0.99 -8.33
CA GLY A 220 -11.70 1.75 -8.47
C GLY A 220 -10.85 1.69 -7.20
N GLY A 221 -9.86 2.58 -7.09
CA GLY A 221 -8.98 2.65 -5.91
C GLY A 221 -7.92 1.54 -5.86
N GLU A 222 -7.65 0.88 -6.99
CA GLU A 222 -6.61 -0.13 -7.08
C GLU A 222 -5.21 0.49 -6.89
N LEU A 223 -4.36 -0.19 -6.11
CA LEU A 223 -2.93 0.07 -6.12
C LEU A 223 -2.32 -0.55 -7.37
N ARG A 224 -1.57 0.26 -8.13
CA ARG A 224 -0.80 -0.22 -9.27
C ARG A 224 0.70 -0.10 -8.99
N LEU A 225 1.39 -1.22 -9.07
CA LEU A 225 2.84 -1.31 -8.96
C LEU A 225 3.47 -1.31 -10.36
N PHE A 226 4.64 -0.68 -10.47
CA PHE A 226 5.42 -0.60 -11.70
C PHE A 226 6.79 -1.23 -11.46
N HIS A 227 7.13 -2.25 -12.25
CA HIS A 227 8.44 -2.89 -12.21
C HIS A 227 9.40 -2.21 -13.17
N GLY A 228 10.49 -1.64 -12.64
CA GLY A 228 11.53 -1.00 -13.44
C GLY A 228 11.07 0.32 -14.12
N GLY A 229 12.00 1.25 -14.28
CA GLY A 229 11.78 2.53 -14.95
C GLY A 229 11.91 3.75 -14.04
N GLU A 230 12.47 4.83 -14.58
CA GLU A 230 12.50 6.14 -13.93
C GLU A 230 11.06 6.68 -13.74
N GLN A 231 10.90 7.56 -12.76
CA GLN A 231 9.60 8.15 -12.38
C GLN A 231 8.99 9.01 -13.49
#